data_AF-A0A838U2U8-F1
#
_entry.id   AF-A0A838U2U8-F1
#
_cell.length_a   1.000
_cell.length_b   1.000
_cell.length_c   1.000
_cell.angle_alpha   90.00
_cell.angle_beta   90.00
_cell.angle_gamma   90.00
#
_symmetry.space_group_name_H-M   'P 1'
#
loop_
_entity.id
_entity.type
_entity.pdbx_description
1 polymer ?
#
loop_
_entity_poly.entity_id
_entity_poly.type
_entity_poly.pdbx_seq_one_letter_code
_entity_poly.pdbx_strand_id
1 'polypeptide(L)'
;DKFTLKTEYENVFAIGDGTEIKVNQIVSIPKAGIFAEGQAKVVCQQILDDIKNQSSNPKFDGKGFCFMEIGDKKAGYINADFYNEVGPITSIEPPSEESYIKKINFEKNRINDWLLSTQ
;
A
#
# COMPACT_ATOMS: atom_id res chain seq x y z
N ASP A 1 8.01 -1.17 -13.81
CA ASP A 1 7.08 -0.06 -14.11
C ASP A 1 6.35 0.36 -12.82
N LYS A 2 6.10 1.67 -12.65
CA LYS A 2 5.57 2.21 -11.38
C LYS A 2 4.06 1.97 -11.16
N PHE A 3 3.31 1.68 -12.21
CA PHE A 3 1.87 1.43 -12.15
C PHE A 3 1.55 -0.06 -12.24
N THR A 4 2.22 -0.78 -13.14
CA THR A 4 1.96 -2.20 -13.41
C THR A 4 2.84 -3.13 -12.59
N LEU A 5 3.93 -2.64 -12.00
CA LEU A 5 4.85 -3.42 -11.17
C LEU A 5 5.56 -4.57 -11.91
N LYS A 6 5.44 -4.61 -13.24
CA LYS A 6 6.21 -5.49 -14.12
C LYS A 6 7.68 -5.09 -14.09
N THR A 7 8.56 -6.10 -14.06
CA THR A 7 10.00 -5.92 -14.24
C THR A 7 10.36 -5.95 -15.73
N GLU A 8 11.65 -5.88 -16.06
CA GLU A 8 12.13 -6.09 -17.43
C GLU A 8 12.04 -7.55 -17.89
N TYR A 9 11.91 -8.49 -16.94
CA TYR A 9 11.78 -9.91 -17.25
C TYR A 9 10.31 -10.29 -17.46
N GLU A 10 10.09 -11.11 -18.48
CA GLU A 10 8.75 -11.59 -18.84
C GLU A 10 8.12 -12.36 -17.67
N ASN A 11 6.85 -12.06 -17.38
CA ASN A 11 6.07 -12.69 -16.31
C ASN A 11 6.68 -12.56 -14.90
N VAL A 12 7.58 -11.60 -14.69
CA VAL A 12 8.17 -11.30 -13.38
C VAL A 12 7.71 -9.92 -12.90
N PHE A 13 7.19 -9.89 -11.68
CA PHE A 13 6.72 -8.70 -10.98
C PHE A 13 7.55 -8.46 -9.71
N ALA A 14 7.65 -7.20 -9.29
CA ALA A 14 8.32 -6.83 -8.05
C ALA A 14 7.40 -5.96 -7.18
N ILE A 15 7.22 -6.36 -5.92
CA ILE A 15 6.37 -5.67 -4.93
C ILE A 15 7.06 -5.59 -3.55
N GLY A 16 6.49 -4.80 -2.65
CA GLY A 16 6.90 -4.66 -1.26
C GLY A 16 8.33 -4.18 -1.09
N ASP A 17 8.96 -4.60 0.01
CA ASP A 17 10.25 -4.07 0.45
C ASP A 17 11.41 -4.37 -0.51
N GLY A 18 11.26 -5.40 -1.35
CA GLY A 18 12.22 -5.75 -2.40
C GLY A 18 12.20 -4.82 -3.61
N THR A 19 11.30 -3.84 -3.64
CA THR A 19 11.08 -2.96 -4.80
C THR A 19 11.37 -1.50 -4.44
N GLU A 20 12.06 -0.78 -5.33
CA GLU A 20 12.13 0.67 -5.28
C GLU A 20 11.28 1.27 -6.41
N ILE A 21 10.30 2.10 -6.04
CA ILE A 21 9.49 2.86 -7.00
C ILE A 21 9.80 4.33 -6.82
N LYS A 22 10.59 4.89 -7.74
CA LYS A 22 10.89 6.33 -7.76
C LYS A 22 9.70 7.11 -8.30
N VAL A 23 9.26 8.09 -7.53
CA VAL A 23 8.22 9.04 -7.94
C VAL A 23 8.86 10.19 -8.71
N ASN A 24 9.97 10.69 -8.21
CA ASN A 24 10.83 11.68 -8.85
C ASN A 24 12.31 11.41 -8.47
N GLN A 25 13.20 12.37 -8.68
CA GLN A 25 14.64 12.19 -8.43
C GLN A 25 15.00 11.98 -6.95
N ILE A 26 14.17 12.43 -6.03
CA ILE A 26 14.47 12.46 -4.58
C ILE A 26 13.45 11.71 -3.72
N VAL A 27 12.25 11.44 -4.24
CA VAL A 27 11.17 10.73 -3.54
C VAL A 27 10.91 9.37 -4.16
N SER A 28 10.86 8.36 -3.31
CA SER A 28 10.39 7.01 -3.63
C SER A 28 9.15 6.67 -2.79
N ILE A 29 8.33 5.74 -3.28
CA ILE A 29 7.21 5.20 -2.50
C ILE A 29 7.76 4.56 -1.21
N PRO A 30 7.20 4.87 -0.03
CA PRO A 30 7.63 4.26 1.22
C PRO A 30 7.40 2.74 1.23
N LYS A 31 8.33 2.03 1.86
CA LYS A 31 8.25 0.57 2.05
C LYS A 31 7.41 0.25 3.29
N ALA A 32 6.10 0.43 3.17
CA ALA A 32 5.15 0.12 4.23
C ALA A 32 4.14 -0.94 3.76
N GLY A 33 3.63 -1.73 4.71
CA GLY A 33 2.74 -2.85 4.41
C GLY A 33 1.50 -2.48 3.60
N ILE A 34 0.95 -1.27 3.76
CA ILE A 34 -0.20 -0.82 2.98
C ILE A 34 0.12 -0.64 1.49
N PHE A 35 1.33 -0.18 1.16
CA PHE A 35 1.79 -0.05 -0.22
C PHE A 35 2.09 -1.42 -0.80
N ALA A 36 2.72 -2.31 -0.03
CA ALA A 36 2.93 -3.70 -0.42
C ALA A 36 1.60 -4.42 -0.71
N GLU A 37 0.58 -4.20 0.12
CA GLU A 37 -0.77 -4.75 -0.07
C GLU A 37 -1.44 -4.18 -1.34
N GLY A 38 -1.36 -2.86 -1.57
CA GLY A 38 -1.88 -2.23 -2.79
C GLY A 38 -1.18 -2.73 -4.06
N GLN A 39 0.15 -2.89 -3.98
CA GLN A 39 0.95 -3.46 -5.07
C GLN A 39 0.57 -4.92 -5.35
N ALA A 40 0.43 -5.74 -4.31
CA ALA A 40 0.02 -7.13 -4.43
C ALA A 40 -1.34 -7.27 -5.14
N LYS A 41 -2.33 -6.43 -4.78
CA LYS A 41 -3.65 -6.45 -5.43
C LYS A 41 -3.57 -6.22 -6.94
N VAL A 42 -2.73 -5.28 -7.37
CA VAL A 42 -2.54 -4.96 -8.79
C VAL A 42 -1.83 -6.09 -9.53
N VAL A 43 -0.79 -6.68 -8.93
CA VAL A 43 -0.09 -7.83 -9.54
C VAL A 43 -1.02 -9.04 -9.62
N CYS A 44 -1.76 -9.36 -8.56
CA CYS A 44 -2.72 -10.44 -8.56
C CYS A 44 -3.78 -10.27 -9.65
N GLN A 45 -4.32 -9.07 -9.83
CA GLN A 45 -5.31 -8.82 -10.89
C GLN A 45 -4.71 -8.97 -12.29
N GLN A 46 -3.47 -8.54 -12.52
CA GLN A 46 -2.80 -8.75 -13.82
C GLN A 46 -2.58 -10.24 -14.12
N ILE A 47 -2.11 -11.01 -13.13
CA ILE A 47 -1.92 -12.45 -13.29
C ILE A 47 -3.26 -13.14 -13.59
N LEU A 48 -4.34 -12.74 -12.90
CA LEU A 48 -5.68 -13.26 -13.17
C LEU A 48 -6.18 -12.89 -14.57
N ASP A 49 -5.93 -11.66 -15.00
CA ASP A 49 -6.29 -11.19 -16.34
C ASP A 49 -5.55 -11.98 -17.42
N ASP A 50 -4.24 -12.18 -17.25
CA ASP A 50 -3.40 -12.94 -18.18
C ASP A 50 -3.89 -14.39 -18.29
N ILE A 51 -4.21 -15.04 -17.16
CA ILE A 51 -4.76 -16.40 -17.13
C ILE A 51 -6.14 -16.49 -17.83
N LYS A 52 -6.97 -15.45 -17.67
CA LYS A 52 -8.36 -15.45 -18.17
C LYS A 52 -8.50 -14.80 -19.56
N ASN A 53 -7.41 -14.34 -20.18
CA ASN A 53 -7.41 -13.53 -21.40
C ASN A 53 -8.33 -12.28 -21.28
N GLN A 54 -8.23 -11.58 -20.15
CA GLN A 54 -8.96 -10.34 -19.87
C GLN A 54 -8.03 -9.12 -19.98
N SER A 55 -8.61 -7.92 -20.08
CA SER A 55 -7.86 -6.66 -20.21
C SER A 55 -8.45 -5.60 -19.27
N SER A 56 -8.22 -5.73 -17.95
CA SER A 56 -8.71 -4.75 -16.97
C SER A 56 -7.72 -3.63 -16.64
N ASN A 57 -6.46 -3.73 -17.11
CA ASN A 57 -5.39 -2.73 -16.93
C ASN A 57 -5.31 -2.16 -15.50
N PRO A 58 -5.22 -3.01 -14.46
CA PRO A 58 -5.15 -2.54 -13.08
C PRO A 58 -3.85 -1.73 -12.86
N LYS A 59 -3.92 -0.68 -12.04
CA LYS A 59 -2.79 0.21 -11.77
C LYS A 59 -2.64 0.46 -10.28
N PHE A 60 -1.40 0.42 -9.82
CA PHE A 60 -1.03 0.91 -8.50
C PHE A 60 -1.21 2.43 -8.46
N ASP A 61 -1.92 2.92 -7.46
CA ASP A 61 -2.35 4.32 -7.36
C ASP A 61 -1.40 5.20 -6.54
N GLY A 62 -0.37 4.60 -5.91
CA GLY A 62 0.60 5.33 -5.10
C GLY A 62 0.03 5.88 -3.79
N LYS A 63 -1.16 5.43 -3.38
CA LYS A 63 -1.82 5.90 -2.15
C LYS A 63 -1.56 4.95 -0.99
N GLY A 64 -1.49 5.51 0.19
CA GLY A 64 -1.28 4.74 1.41
C GLY A 64 -1.53 5.56 2.65
N PHE A 65 -1.50 4.89 3.80
CA PHE A 65 -1.66 5.52 5.09
C PHE A 65 -0.86 4.81 6.18
N CYS A 66 -0.64 5.47 7.30
CA CYS A 66 -0.15 4.84 8.51
C CYS A 66 -0.74 5.47 9.77
N PHE A 67 -0.67 4.74 10.87
CA PHE A 67 -1.03 5.24 12.20
C PHE A 67 0.24 5.55 12.98
N MET A 68 0.26 6.69 13.66
CA MET A 68 1.35 7.10 14.55
C MET A 68 0.84 7.15 15.98
N GLU A 69 1.05 6.08 16.74
CA GLU A 69 0.66 6.04 18.16
C GLU A 69 1.60 6.91 19.00
N ILE A 70 1.01 7.68 19.92
CA ILE A 70 1.75 8.57 20.83
C ILE A 70 1.57 8.20 22.30
N GLY A 71 0.98 7.04 22.59
CA GLY A 71 0.56 6.65 23.94
C GLY A 71 -0.80 7.23 24.33
N ASP A 72 -1.21 7.05 25.59
CA ASP A 72 -2.48 7.54 26.15
C ASP A 72 -3.72 7.17 25.30
N LYS A 73 -3.70 5.98 24.68
CA LYS A 73 -4.72 5.50 23.73
C LYS A 73 -5.00 6.50 22.61
N LYS A 74 -4.00 7.24 22.14
CA LYS A 74 -4.11 8.19 21.03
C LYS A 74 -3.15 7.84 19.91
N ALA A 75 -3.63 7.97 18.69
CA ALA A 75 -2.81 7.84 17.50
C ALA A 75 -3.16 8.94 16.48
N GLY A 76 -2.16 9.49 15.81
CA GLY A 76 -2.36 10.27 14.60
C GLY A 76 -2.65 9.37 13.41
N TYR A 77 -3.30 9.93 12.39
CA TYR A 77 -3.56 9.25 11.12
C TYR A 77 -2.87 10.01 10.00
N ILE A 78 -2.04 9.31 9.24
CA ILE A 78 -1.23 9.87 8.17
C ILE A 78 -1.76 9.30 6.86
N ASN A 79 -2.16 10.17 5.93
CA ASN A 79 -2.50 9.77 4.56
C ASN A 79 -1.47 10.31 3.60
N ALA A 80 -1.18 9.55 2.54
CA ALA A 80 -0.28 9.97 1.49
C ALA A 80 -0.83 9.61 0.11
N ASP A 81 -0.60 10.53 -0.83
CA ASP A 81 -0.82 10.33 -2.26
C ASP A 81 0.46 10.71 -3.00
N PHE A 82 1.24 9.70 -3.37
CA PHE A 82 2.53 9.90 -4.03
C PHE A 82 2.40 10.14 -5.54
N TYR A 83 1.27 9.80 -6.15
CA TYR A 83 1.04 10.01 -7.58
C TYR A 83 0.14 11.22 -7.87
N ASN A 84 -0.06 12.07 -6.87
CA ASN A 84 -0.80 13.30 -7.02
C ASN A 84 -0.19 14.19 -8.12
N GLU A 85 -1.05 14.85 -8.90
CA GLU A 85 -0.67 15.61 -10.10
C GLU A 85 0.29 16.77 -9.80
N VAL A 86 0.22 17.37 -8.61
CA VAL A 86 1.11 18.47 -8.19
C VAL A 86 2.34 18.00 -7.43
N GLY A 87 2.56 16.68 -7.32
CA GLY A 87 3.66 16.04 -6.60
C GLY A 87 3.21 15.36 -5.30
N PRO A 88 4.08 14.56 -4.67
CA PRO A 88 3.73 13.78 -3.48
C PRO A 88 3.17 14.65 -2.35
N ILE A 89 1.97 14.30 -1.87
CA ILE A 89 1.34 14.97 -0.74
C ILE A 89 1.18 14.01 0.44
N THR A 90 1.29 14.54 1.64
CA THR A 90 1.04 13.83 2.89
C THR A 90 0.29 14.74 3.84
N SER A 91 -0.77 14.23 4.47
CA SER A 91 -1.51 14.92 5.51
C SER A 91 -1.43 14.13 6.81
N ILE A 92 -1.46 14.84 7.93
CA ILE A 92 -1.42 14.26 9.27
C ILE A 92 -2.60 14.82 10.06
N GLU A 93 -3.45 13.93 10.54
CA GLU A 93 -4.50 14.25 11.48
C GLU A 93 -3.95 14.22 12.91
N PRO A 94 -4.34 15.17 13.78
CA PRO A 94 -3.91 15.18 15.17
C PRO A 94 -4.25 13.87 15.90
N PRO A 95 -3.44 13.47 16.90
CA PRO A 95 -3.70 12.25 17.64
C PRO A 95 -5.07 12.21 18.33
N SER A 96 -5.80 11.12 18.14
CA SER A 96 -7.13 10.90 18.72
C SER A 96 -7.32 9.46 19.20
N GLU A 97 -8.28 9.26 20.11
CA GLU A 97 -8.70 7.93 20.54
C GLU A 97 -9.40 7.14 19.42
N GLU A 98 -10.11 7.83 18.53
CA GLU A 98 -10.72 7.21 17.35
C GLU A 98 -9.68 6.58 16.44
N SER A 99 -8.63 7.32 16.09
CA SER A 99 -7.53 6.81 15.26
C SER A 99 -6.75 5.69 15.96
N TYR A 100 -6.65 5.71 17.29
CA TYR A 100 -6.09 4.60 18.06
C TYR A 100 -6.95 3.33 17.92
N ILE A 101 -8.27 3.44 18.07
CA ILE A 101 -9.19 2.29 17.87
C ILE A 101 -9.08 1.76 16.43
N LYS A 102 -9.03 2.64 15.42
CA LYS A 102 -8.83 2.26 14.01
C LYS A 102 -7.52 1.49 13.82
N LYS A 103 -6.42 1.95 14.41
CA LYS A 103 -5.13 1.25 14.39
C LYS A 103 -5.26 -0.17 14.96
N ILE A 104 -5.83 -0.31 16.16
CA ILE A 104 -6.00 -1.62 16.81
C ILE A 104 -6.85 -2.57 15.96
N ASN A 105 -7.93 -2.07 15.37
CA ASN A 105 -8.77 -2.87 14.48
C ASN A 105 -8.02 -3.25 13.19
N PHE A 106 -7.25 -2.33 12.62
CA PHE A 106 -6.42 -2.58 11.44
C PHE A 106 -5.41 -3.71 11.68
N GLU A 107 -4.74 -3.71 12.84
CA GLU A 107 -3.80 -4.76 13.26
C GLU A 107 -4.50 -6.10 13.47
N LYS A 108 -5.59 -6.12 14.24
CA LYS A 108 -6.36 -7.34 14.53
C LYS A 108 -6.88 -8.00 13.25
N ASN A 109 -7.45 -7.21 12.34
CA ASN A 109 -7.97 -7.73 11.09
C ASN A 109 -6.87 -8.42 10.27
N ARG A 110 -5.67 -7.82 10.18
CA ARG A 110 -4.56 -8.41 9.41
C ARG A 110 -3.97 -9.65 10.07
N ILE A 111 -3.82 -9.65 11.39
CA ILE A 111 -3.39 -10.85 12.12
C ILE A 111 -4.39 -11.99 11.89
N ASN A 112 -5.69 -11.69 12.00
CA ASN A 112 -6.73 -12.67 11.74
C ASN A 112 -6.67 -13.16 10.28
N ASP A 113 -6.76 -12.26 9.31
CA ASP A 113 -6.87 -12.58 7.89
C ASP A 113 -5.62 -13.28 7.33
N TRP A 114 -4.42 -12.99 7.83
CA TRP A 114 -3.18 -13.54 7.27
C TRP A 114 -2.66 -14.76 8.01
N LEU A 115 -2.82 -14.81 9.34
CA LEU A 115 -2.15 -15.81 10.17
C LEU A 115 -3.11 -16.78 10.86
N LEU A 116 -4.37 -16.40 11.06
CA LEU A 116 -5.32 -17.18 11.86
C LEU A 116 -6.52 -17.70 11.05
N SER A 117 -6.85 -17.08 9.91
CA SER A 117 -7.99 -17.40 9.05
C SER A 117 -7.84 -18.67 8.22
N THR A 118 -6.68 -19.33 8.29
CA THR A 118 -6.35 -20.58 7.56
C THR A 118 -6.59 -21.85 8.40
N GLN A 119 -7.43 -21.79 9.44
CA GLN A 119 -8.01 -22.96 10.11
C GLN A 119 -9.41 -23.26 9.61
#